data_AF-A0A432S2R6-F1
#
_entry.id   AF-A0A432S2R6-F1
#
_cell.length_a   1.000
_cell.length_b   1.000
_cell.length_c   1.000
_cell.angle_alpha   90.00
_cell.angle_beta   90.00
_cell.angle_gamma   90.00
#
_symmetry.space_group_name_H-M   'P 1'
#
loop_
_entity.id
_entity.type
_entity.pdbx_description
1 polymer ?
#
loop_
_entity_poly.entity_id
_entity_poly.type
_entity_poly.pdbx_seq_one_letter_code
_entity_poly.pdbx_strand_id
1 'polypeptide(L)'
;MQKLPKRKIDKFLGKIRNARSIKELKKAVDNLFSYSYINSDIKGLIYSIEYYILLNELDKAKNIISYLKNLGYSNPILEIYEARIMLKTLDLDGLNKLEKIGGDKKISPEIREKAFLDYLIYSVNSLGFIEKAINSLKEFGIKTLEDLKRIIIFSNLSKTYIESLIEVYTKLKKYQEAKEFIKEKKLDWLLKKIKKELKNYDFQINYYLDYDNEDPTKDLIINVFVKGISEEKLKEIEDKLIDLILDINERVFIYVNREIGK
;
A
#
# COMPACT_ATOMS: atom_id res chain seq x y z
N MET A 1 40.49 5.76 12.49
CA MET A 1 39.06 5.40 12.51
C MET A 1 38.76 4.52 13.72
N GLN A 2 38.15 5.05 14.78
CA GLN A 2 37.72 4.22 15.91
C GLN A 2 36.53 3.36 15.48
N LYS A 3 36.67 2.03 15.59
CA LYS A 3 35.55 1.09 15.45
C LYS A 3 34.62 1.29 16.66
N LEU A 4 33.53 2.02 16.46
CA LEU A 4 32.46 2.16 17.45
C LEU A 4 31.93 0.76 17.83
N PRO A 5 31.70 0.46 19.12
CA PRO A 5 31.18 -0.83 19.53
C PRO A 5 29.74 -0.98 19.05
N LYS A 6 29.47 -1.99 18.20
CA LYS A 6 28.13 -2.41 17.73
C LYS A 6 27.07 -2.50 18.84
N ARG A 7 27.48 -2.67 20.11
CA ARG A 7 26.63 -2.89 21.30
C ARG A 7 25.67 -1.75 21.69
N LYS A 8 25.75 -0.53 21.13
CA LYS A 8 24.88 0.60 21.56
C LYS A 8 23.60 0.78 20.73
N ILE A 9 23.61 0.60 19.40
CA ILE A 9 22.39 0.71 18.58
C ILE A 9 21.37 -0.36 18.99
N ASP A 10 21.82 -1.60 19.19
CA ASP A 10 20.95 -2.71 19.58
C ASP A 10 20.25 -2.44 20.92
N LYS A 11 20.88 -1.68 21.83
CA LYS A 11 20.25 -1.24 23.09
C LYS A 11 19.12 -0.24 22.84
N PHE A 12 19.29 0.69 21.90
CA PHE A 12 18.21 1.61 21.50
C PHE A 12 17.08 0.86 20.79
N LEU A 13 17.40 -0.03 19.85
CA LEU A 13 16.41 -0.86 19.17
C LEU A 13 15.65 -1.76 20.16
N GLY A 14 16.33 -2.31 21.17
CA GLY A 14 15.71 -3.04 22.27
C GLY A 14 14.71 -2.19 23.07
N LYS A 15 15.06 -0.94 23.39
CA LYS A 15 14.14 0.01 24.04
C LYS A 15 12.92 0.33 23.16
N ILE A 16 13.13 0.49 21.86
CA ILE A 16 12.04 0.74 20.91
C ILE A 16 11.09 -0.47 20.86
N ARG A 17 11.62 -1.69 20.76
CA ARG A 17 10.82 -2.93 20.76
C ARG A 17 10.02 -3.13 22.05
N ASN A 18 10.56 -2.68 23.18
CA ASN A 18 9.93 -2.83 24.49
C ASN A 18 9.05 -1.64 24.89
N ALA A 19 8.92 -0.62 24.04
CA ALA A 19 8.05 0.52 24.32
C ALA A 19 6.59 0.07 24.37
N ARG A 20 5.88 0.44 25.43
CA ARG A 20 4.47 0.06 25.68
C ARG A 20 3.49 1.19 25.40
N SER A 21 4.00 2.36 25.01
CA SER A 21 3.19 3.51 24.64
C SER A 21 3.85 4.33 23.53
N ILE A 22 3.05 5.14 22.83
CA ILE A 22 3.54 6.09 21.82
C ILE A 22 4.55 7.07 22.44
N LYS A 23 4.31 7.52 23.68
CA LYS A 23 5.22 8.43 24.39
C LYS A 23 6.57 7.79 24.67
N GLU A 24 6.58 6.54 25.12
CA GLU A 24 7.82 5.76 25.32
C GLU A 24 8.55 5.51 24.01
N LEU A 25 7.81 5.15 22.96
CA LEU A 25 8.35 4.91 21.63
C LEU A 25 9.02 6.18 21.09
N LYS A 26 8.32 7.32 21.11
CA LYS A 26 8.87 8.62 20.71
C LYS A 26 10.14 8.97 21.47
N LYS A 27 10.13 8.82 22.81
CA LYS A 27 11.33 9.04 23.63
C LYS A 27 12.48 8.11 23.24
N ALA A 28 12.21 6.84 22.95
CA ALA A 28 13.25 5.89 22.54
C ALA A 28 13.84 6.24 21.17
N VAL A 29 13.01 6.66 20.22
CA VAL A 29 13.41 7.09 18.87
C VAL A 29 14.20 8.40 18.91
N ASP A 30 13.76 9.40 19.68
CA ASP A 30 14.48 10.67 19.85
C ASP A 30 15.88 10.45 20.48
N ASN A 31 16.00 9.48 21.39
CA ASN A 31 17.29 9.09 21.97
C ASN A 31 18.20 8.38 20.94
N LEU A 32 17.64 7.50 20.10
CA LEU A 32 18.37 6.88 18.99
C LEU A 32 18.87 7.94 18.01
N PHE A 33 18.00 8.87 17.62
CA PHE A 33 18.34 9.96 16.71
C PHE A 33 19.48 10.82 17.28
N SER A 34 19.32 11.31 18.52
CA SER A 34 20.31 12.18 19.16
C SER A 34 21.68 11.52 19.25
N TYR A 35 21.72 10.24 19.68
CA TYR A 35 22.97 9.48 19.72
C TYR A 35 23.59 9.34 18.32
N SER A 36 22.78 8.97 17.34
CA SER A 36 23.26 8.69 15.97
C SER A 36 23.74 9.96 15.29
N TYR A 37 23.05 11.08 15.50
CA TYR A 37 23.44 12.39 14.99
C TYR A 37 24.79 12.84 15.56
N ILE A 38 24.95 12.81 16.89
CA ILE A 38 26.20 13.19 17.57
C ILE A 38 27.39 12.34 17.10
N ASN A 39 27.16 11.05 16.86
CA ASN A 39 28.23 10.11 16.51
C ASN A 39 28.37 9.87 15.00
N SER A 40 27.62 10.60 14.16
CA SER A 40 27.56 10.39 12.70
C SER A 40 27.26 8.93 12.29
N ASP A 41 26.42 8.25 13.07
CA ASP A 41 26.03 6.85 12.84
C ASP A 41 24.89 6.78 11.82
N ILE A 42 25.26 6.59 10.55
CA ILE A 42 24.31 6.51 9.43
C ILE A 42 23.26 5.41 9.64
N LYS A 43 23.65 4.26 10.19
CA LYS A 43 22.72 3.14 10.40
C LYS A 43 21.66 3.50 11.43
N GLY A 44 22.06 4.14 12.52
CA GLY A 44 21.14 4.64 13.53
C GLY A 44 20.19 5.72 12.98
N LEU A 45 20.70 6.64 12.15
CA LEU A 45 19.89 7.66 11.48
C LEU A 45 18.86 7.05 10.52
N ILE A 46 19.23 6.02 9.76
CA ILE A 46 18.30 5.28 8.89
C ILE A 46 17.17 4.64 9.70
N TYR A 47 17.47 4.00 10.83
CA TYR A 47 16.43 3.48 11.71
C TYR A 47 15.53 4.58 12.27
N SER A 48 16.09 5.73 12.63
CA SER A 48 15.30 6.88 13.10
C SER A 48 14.30 7.37 12.04
N ILE A 49 14.67 7.43 10.76
CA ILE A 49 13.74 7.78 9.67
C ILE A 49 12.52 6.85 9.68
N GLU A 50 12.75 5.54 9.71
CA GLU A 50 11.68 4.54 9.67
C GLU A 50 10.70 4.70 10.84
N TYR A 51 11.21 4.90 12.05
CA TYR A 51 10.37 5.09 13.23
C TYR A 51 9.68 6.45 13.28
N TYR A 52 10.29 7.53 12.78
CA TYR A 52 9.60 8.82 12.67
C TYR A 52 8.45 8.77 11.66
N ILE A 53 8.59 8.05 10.54
CA ILE A 53 7.49 7.80 9.62
C ILE A 53 6.37 7.01 10.32
N LEU A 54 6.70 5.98 11.10
CA LEU A 54 5.73 5.21 11.89
C LEU A 54 4.98 6.08 12.91
N LEU A 55 5.68 6.99 13.57
CA LEU A 55 5.13 7.95 14.53
C LEU A 55 4.43 9.15 13.87
N ASN A 56 4.35 9.19 12.55
CA ASN A 56 3.81 10.31 11.76
C ASN A 56 4.54 11.66 11.98
N GLU A 57 5.82 11.62 12.38
CA GLU A 57 6.70 12.78 12.56
C GLU A 57 7.47 13.06 11.24
N LEU A 58 6.70 13.36 10.18
CA LEU A 58 7.22 13.37 8.80
C LEU A 58 8.33 14.39 8.57
N ASP A 59 8.27 15.57 9.19
CA ASP A 59 9.30 16.61 9.02
C ASP A 59 10.65 16.19 9.62
N LYS A 60 10.64 15.49 10.76
CA LYS A 60 11.87 14.90 11.33
C LYS A 60 12.48 13.89 10.37
N ALA A 61 11.66 13.02 9.78
CA ALA A 61 12.13 12.05 8.79
C ALA A 61 12.73 12.75 7.55
N LYS A 62 12.05 13.75 6.99
CA LYS A 62 12.53 14.56 5.85
C LYS A 62 13.86 15.26 6.15
N ASN A 63 14.00 15.83 7.35
CA ASN A 63 15.22 16.52 7.76
C ASN A 63 16.41 15.57 7.83
N ILE A 64 16.22 14.35 8.36
CA ILE A 64 17.29 13.34 8.41
C ILE A 64 17.67 12.88 7.00
N ILE A 65 16.69 12.65 6.11
CA ILE A 65 16.95 12.28 4.71
C ILE A 65 17.80 13.37 4.03
N SER A 66 17.40 14.64 4.18
CA SER A 66 18.11 15.80 3.62
C SER A 66 19.53 15.90 4.15
N TYR A 67 19.71 15.72 5.46
CA TYR A 67 21.02 15.68 6.11
C TYR A 67 21.92 14.58 5.52
N LEU A 68 21.41 13.35 5.39
CA LEU A 68 22.18 12.23 4.82
C LEU A 68 22.55 12.48 3.35
N LYS A 69 21.65 13.04 2.55
CA LYS A 69 21.94 13.43 1.16
C LYS A 69 23.04 14.50 1.07
N ASN A 70 23.00 15.50 1.96
CA ASN A 70 24.03 16.55 2.02
C ASN A 70 25.41 16.00 2.42
N LEU A 71 25.46 14.87 3.15
CA LEU A 71 26.68 14.14 3.44
C LEU A 71 27.15 13.23 2.29
N GLY A 72 26.48 13.25 1.13
CA GLY A 72 26.79 12.42 -0.03
C GLY A 72 26.28 10.98 0.07
N TYR A 73 25.42 10.65 1.04
CA TYR A 73 24.84 9.32 1.15
C TYR A 73 23.72 9.13 0.10
N SER A 74 24.06 8.52 -1.03
CA SER A 74 23.15 8.26 -2.16
C SER A 74 22.72 6.78 -2.22
N ASN A 75 21.95 6.34 -1.22
CA ASN A 75 21.41 4.98 -1.18
C ASN A 75 19.91 4.98 -1.55
N PRO A 76 19.44 4.09 -2.45
CA PRO A 76 18.02 4.03 -2.84
C PRO A 76 17.05 3.77 -1.67
N ILE A 77 17.53 3.28 -0.52
CA ILE A 77 16.71 3.19 0.70
C ILE A 77 16.15 4.54 1.13
N LEU A 78 16.87 5.64 0.90
CA LEU A 78 16.37 6.98 1.20
C LEU A 78 15.19 7.33 0.30
N GLU A 79 15.23 6.94 -0.97
CA GLU A 79 14.15 7.18 -1.92
C GLU A 79 12.88 6.39 -1.56
N ILE A 80 13.02 5.18 -1.00
CA ILE A 80 11.89 4.44 -0.42
C ILE A 80 11.26 5.23 0.73
N TYR A 81 12.06 5.79 1.64
CA TYR A 81 11.52 6.60 2.74
C TYR A 81 10.87 7.90 2.25
N GLU A 82 11.43 8.56 1.24
CA GLU A 82 10.78 9.71 0.60
C GLU A 82 9.41 9.33 0.02
N ALA A 83 9.35 8.21 -0.71
CA ALA A 83 8.09 7.71 -1.26
C ALA A 83 7.05 7.41 -0.17
N ARG A 84 7.45 6.79 0.94
CA ARG A 84 6.56 6.57 2.10
C ARG A 84 6.01 7.89 2.67
N ILE A 85 6.86 8.91 2.79
CA ILE A 85 6.46 10.23 3.29
C ILE A 85 5.47 10.90 2.32
N MET A 86 5.72 10.84 1.01
CA MET A 86 4.81 11.35 -0.03
C MET A 86 3.45 10.67 0.06
N LEU A 87 3.44 9.34 0.18
CA LEU A 87 2.19 8.57 0.28
C LEU A 87 1.41 8.84 1.58
N LYS A 88 2.11 9.12 2.70
CA LYS A 88 1.48 9.60 3.94
C LYS A 88 0.81 10.96 3.78
N THR A 89 1.25 11.78 2.83
CA THR A 89 0.63 13.06 2.46
C THR A 89 -0.28 12.96 1.24
N LEU A 90 -0.65 11.75 0.80
CA LEU A 90 -1.48 11.46 -0.39
C LEU A 90 -0.88 11.95 -1.71
N ASP A 91 0.44 12.12 -1.76
CA ASP A 91 1.16 12.42 -2.99
C ASP A 91 1.48 11.11 -3.73
N LEU A 92 0.81 10.92 -4.87
CA LEU A 92 0.85 9.69 -5.67
C LEU A 92 2.19 9.48 -6.38
N ASP A 93 3.03 10.50 -6.50
CA ASP A 93 4.38 10.32 -7.08
C ASP A 93 5.25 9.40 -6.22
N GLY A 94 4.89 9.20 -4.95
CA GLY A 94 5.49 8.18 -4.11
C GLY A 94 5.30 6.76 -4.67
N LEU A 95 4.14 6.42 -5.25
CA LEU A 95 3.94 5.10 -5.87
C LEU A 95 4.87 4.92 -7.07
N ASN A 96 4.97 5.93 -7.94
CA ASN A 96 5.83 5.90 -9.12
C ASN A 96 7.31 5.70 -8.74
N LYS A 97 7.75 6.33 -7.63
CA LYS A 97 9.09 6.11 -7.06
C LYS A 97 9.29 4.66 -6.62
N LEU A 98 8.35 4.09 -5.87
CA LEU A 98 8.45 2.69 -5.40
C LEU A 98 8.47 1.69 -6.57
N GLU A 99 7.60 1.90 -7.55
CA GLU A 99 7.52 1.08 -8.78
C GLU A 99 8.86 1.10 -9.54
N LYS A 100 9.43 2.29 -9.74
CA LYS A 100 10.74 2.47 -10.40
C LYS A 100 11.87 1.76 -9.64
N ILE A 101 11.94 1.94 -8.32
CA ILE A 101 12.99 1.32 -7.49
C ILE A 101 12.88 -0.20 -7.54
N GLY A 102 11.68 -0.75 -7.39
CA GLY A 102 11.49 -2.18 -7.41
C GLY A 102 11.78 -2.81 -8.78
N GLY A 103 11.48 -2.11 -9.88
CA GLY A 103 11.74 -2.56 -11.25
C GLY A 103 13.21 -2.46 -11.69
N ASP A 104 14.03 -1.63 -11.03
CA ASP A 104 15.41 -1.40 -11.43
C ASP A 104 16.35 -2.55 -11.04
N LYS A 105 16.73 -3.37 -12.02
CA LYS A 105 17.64 -4.50 -11.85
C LYS A 105 19.07 -4.12 -11.38
N LYS A 106 19.43 -2.84 -11.39
CA LYS A 106 20.72 -2.35 -10.88
C LYS A 106 20.72 -2.16 -9.35
N ILE A 107 19.53 -2.10 -8.73
CA ILE A 107 19.37 -1.96 -7.28
C ILE A 107 19.45 -3.35 -6.62
N SER A 108 19.96 -3.41 -5.38
CA SER A 108 20.08 -4.68 -4.66
C SER A 108 18.72 -5.37 -4.48
N PRO A 109 18.65 -6.71 -4.56
CA PRO A 109 17.39 -7.45 -4.43
C PRO A 109 16.59 -7.09 -3.18
N GLU A 110 17.26 -6.89 -2.04
CA GLU A 110 16.60 -6.60 -0.77
C GLU A 110 15.91 -5.23 -0.76
N ILE A 111 16.53 -4.22 -1.40
CA ILE A 111 15.95 -2.88 -1.52
C ILE A 111 14.79 -2.90 -2.52
N ARG A 112 14.94 -3.61 -3.64
CA ARG A 112 13.88 -3.78 -4.63
C ARG A 112 12.66 -4.47 -4.03
N GLU A 113 12.87 -5.53 -3.27
CA GLU A 113 11.81 -6.25 -2.57
C GLU A 113 11.10 -5.34 -1.56
N LYS A 114 11.85 -4.57 -0.76
CA LYS A 114 11.25 -3.59 0.18
C LYS A 114 10.39 -2.55 -0.54
N ALA A 115 10.88 -1.98 -1.64
CA ALA A 115 10.13 -1.01 -2.44
C ALA A 115 8.85 -1.61 -3.02
N PHE A 116 8.94 -2.85 -3.50
CA PHE A 116 7.80 -3.57 -4.07
C PHE A 116 6.73 -3.91 -3.03
N LEU A 117 7.13 -4.39 -1.86
CA LEU A 117 6.19 -4.70 -0.78
C LEU A 117 5.49 -3.41 -0.29
N ASP A 118 6.20 -2.30 -0.19
CA ASP A 118 5.58 -1.00 0.10
C ASP A 118 4.62 -0.59 -1.03
N TYR A 119 5.02 -0.74 -2.29
CA TYR A 119 4.16 -0.45 -3.44
C TYR A 119 2.86 -1.25 -3.37
N LEU A 120 2.92 -2.55 -3.05
CA LEU A 120 1.74 -3.38 -2.91
C LEU A 120 0.84 -2.91 -1.77
N ILE A 121 1.42 -2.63 -0.59
CA ILE A 121 0.66 -2.15 0.58
C ILE A 121 -0.06 -0.86 0.24
N TYR A 122 0.63 0.14 -0.31
CA TYR A 122 0.00 1.43 -0.62
C TYR A 122 -0.99 1.32 -1.78
N SER A 123 -0.64 0.59 -2.86
CA SER A 123 -1.52 0.44 -4.02
C SER A 123 -2.84 -0.23 -3.63
N VAL A 124 -2.81 -1.28 -2.81
CA VAL A 124 -3.99 -2.09 -2.48
C VAL A 124 -4.72 -1.56 -1.24
N ASN A 125 -4.01 -1.29 -0.14
CA ASN A 125 -4.67 -0.91 1.11
C ASN A 125 -4.99 0.58 1.18
N SER A 126 -4.16 1.46 0.60
CA SER A 126 -4.36 2.91 0.71
C SER A 126 -5.11 3.50 -0.47
N LEU A 127 -4.90 2.98 -1.68
CA LEU A 127 -5.36 3.59 -2.93
C LEU A 127 -6.35 2.73 -3.72
N GLY A 128 -6.53 1.46 -3.35
CA GLY A 128 -7.46 0.54 -4.01
C GLY A 128 -7.11 0.21 -5.46
N PHE A 129 -5.89 0.47 -5.95
CA PHE A 129 -5.40 0.15 -7.29
C PHE A 129 -5.08 -1.34 -7.44
N ILE A 130 -6.07 -2.21 -7.19
CA ILE A 130 -5.92 -3.66 -7.15
C ILE A 130 -5.44 -4.23 -8.49
N GLU A 131 -6.04 -3.80 -9.61
CA GLU A 131 -5.64 -4.30 -10.93
C GLU A 131 -4.19 -3.92 -11.29
N LYS A 132 -3.78 -2.67 -10.96
CA LYS A 132 -2.40 -2.22 -11.15
C LYS A 132 -1.43 -3.06 -10.32
N ALA A 133 -1.76 -3.32 -9.06
CA ALA A 133 -0.96 -4.15 -8.17
C ALA A 133 -0.77 -5.59 -8.70
N ILE A 134 -1.83 -6.20 -9.25
CA ILE A 134 -1.75 -7.54 -9.86
C ILE A 134 -0.81 -7.55 -11.07
N ASN A 135 -0.86 -6.53 -11.93
CA ASN A 135 0.02 -6.44 -13.08
C ASN A 135 1.48 -6.32 -12.64
N SER A 136 1.76 -5.51 -11.62
CA SER A 136 3.11 -5.37 -11.05
C SER A 136 3.62 -6.67 -10.42
N LEU A 137 2.78 -7.56 -9.86
CA LEU A 137 3.26 -8.87 -9.35
C LEU A 137 4.09 -9.63 -10.40
N LYS A 138 3.61 -9.64 -11.65
CA LYS A 138 4.27 -10.36 -12.75
C LYS A 138 5.65 -9.78 -13.08
N GLU A 139 5.78 -8.46 -13.05
CA GLU A 139 7.03 -7.75 -13.34
C GLU A 139 8.12 -8.08 -12.32
N PHE A 140 7.72 -8.45 -11.09
CA PHE A 140 8.59 -8.86 -10.01
C PHE A 140 8.79 -10.38 -9.92
N GLY A 141 8.33 -11.14 -10.92
CA GLY A 141 8.49 -12.58 -10.98
C GLY A 141 7.54 -13.36 -10.06
N ILE A 142 6.57 -12.68 -9.43
CA ILE A 142 5.50 -13.30 -8.66
C ILE A 142 4.40 -13.69 -9.65
N LYS A 143 4.31 -14.98 -9.96
CA LYS A 143 3.38 -15.49 -10.98
C LYS A 143 2.01 -15.79 -10.41
N THR A 144 1.96 -16.14 -9.13
CA THR A 144 0.74 -16.58 -8.43
C THR A 144 0.59 -15.89 -7.08
N LEU A 145 -0.64 -15.87 -6.55
CA LEU A 145 -0.86 -15.42 -5.17
C LEU A 145 -0.17 -16.33 -4.15
N GLU A 146 0.03 -17.61 -4.47
CA GLU A 146 0.78 -18.52 -3.60
C GLU A 146 2.26 -18.12 -3.50
N ASP A 147 2.86 -17.57 -4.56
CA ASP A 147 4.22 -17.01 -4.51
C ASP A 147 4.27 -15.81 -3.54
N LEU A 148 3.28 -14.92 -3.60
CA LEU A 148 3.16 -13.80 -2.66
C LEU A 148 2.99 -14.28 -1.22
N LYS A 149 2.14 -15.28 -1.00
CA LYS A 149 1.93 -15.90 0.32
C LYS A 149 3.21 -16.50 0.88
N ARG A 150 4.02 -17.18 0.05
CA ARG A 150 5.33 -17.70 0.45
C ARG A 150 6.27 -16.58 0.88
N ILE A 151 6.34 -15.49 0.11
CA ILE A 151 7.13 -14.32 0.48
C ILE A 151 6.71 -13.81 1.86
N ILE A 152 5.39 -13.66 2.11
CA ILE A 152 4.88 -13.20 3.40
C ILE A 152 5.28 -14.13 4.54
N ILE A 153 5.06 -15.45 4.40
CA ILE A 153 5.30 -16.44 5.45
C ILE A 153 6.79 -16.56 5.80
N PHE A 154 7.67 -16.55 4.79
CA PHE A 154 9.11 -16.75 4.98
C PHE A 154 9.88 -15.44 5.14
N SER A 155 9.20 -14.30 5.16
CA SER A 155 9.83 -13.00 5.36
C SER A 155 10.24 -12.79 6.82
N ASN A 156 11.40 -12.15 7.04
CA ASN A 156 11.83 -11.69 8.35
C ASN A 156 11.33 -10.24 8.62
N LEU A 157 10.05 -9.99 8.33
CA LEU A 157 9.42 -8.67 8.43
C LEU A 157 8.78 -8.46 9.81
N SER A 158 8.46 -7.21 10.16
CA SER A 158 7.76 -6.92 11.41
C SER A 158 6.32 -7.42 11.35
N LYS A 159 5.74 -7.76 12.52
CA LYS A 159 4.36 -8.26 12.62
C LYS A 159 3.34 -7.35 11.92
N THR A 160 3.42 -6.03 12.15
CA THR A 160 2.53 -5.04 11.52
C THR A 160 2.65 -5.02 9.99
N TYR A 161 3.86 -5.24 9.48
CA TYR A 161 4.09 -5.28 8.04
C TYR A 161 3.55 -6.57 7.43
N ILE A 162 3.72 -7.71 8.12
CA ILE A 162 3.13 -8.99 7.74
C ILE A 162 1.60 -8.90 7.73
N GLU A 163 0.98 -8.31 8.77
CA GLU A 163 -0.48 -8.09 8.84
C GLU A 163 -0.98 -7.25 7.65
N SER A 164 -0.26 -6.18 7.30
CA SER A 164 -0.58 -5.34 6.14
C SER A 164 -0.51 -6.14 4.84
N LEU A 165 0.49 -7.00 4.67
CA LEU A 165 0.64 -7.85 3.49
C LEU A 165 -0.39 -8.98 3.43
N ILE A 166 -0.83 -9.52 4.57
CA ILE A 166 -1.93 -10.50 4.65
C ILE A 166 -3.23 -9.85 4.18
N GLU A 167 -3.48 -8.60 4.57
CA GLU A 167 -4.64 -7.83 4.09
C GLU A 167 -4.56 -7.63 2.57
N VAL A 168 -3.39 -7.25 2.05
CA VAL A 168 -3.15 -7.14 0.59
C VAL A 168 -3.46 -8.47 -0.09
N TYR A 169 -2.85 -9.57 0.35
CA TYR A 169 -3.07 -10.91 -0.20
C TYR A 169 -4.56 -11.27 -0.23
N THR A 170 -5.29 -10.98 0.85
CA THR A 170 -6.71 -11.28 0.97
C THR A 170 -7.55 -10.49 -0.04
N LYS A 171 -7.28 -9.18 -0.19
CA LYS A 171 -7.95 -8.33 -1.20
C LYS A 171 -7.65 -8.78 -2.63
N LEU A 172 -6.39 -9.11 -2.92
CA LEU A 172 -5.99 -9.63 -4.23
C LEU A 172 -6.69 -10.97 -4.54
N LYS A 173 -6.79 -11.87 -3.55
CA LYS A 173 -7.50 -13.15 -3.68
C LYS A 173 -8.99 -12.93 -3.97
N LYS A 174 -9.69 -12.13 -3.15
CA LYS A 174 -11.11 -11.81 -3.37
C LYS A 174 -11.36 -11.18 -4.74
N TYR A 175 -10.45 -10.32 -5.22
CA TYR A 175 -10.53 -9.74 -6.56
C TYR A 175 -10.36 -10.77 -7.69
N GLN A 176 -9.41 -11.71 -7.55
CA GLN A 176 -9.23 -12.78 -8.53
C GLN A 176 -10.45 -13.70 -8.59
N GLU A 177 -10.99 -14.11 -7.44
CA GLU A 177 -12.20 -14.92 -7.36
C GLU A 177 -13.40 -14.18 -7.96
N ALA A 178 -13.53 -12.87 -7.74
CA ALA A 178 -14.57 -12.06 -8.37
C ALA A 178 -14.43 -11.99 -9.89
N LYS A 179 -13.20 -11.88 -10.40
CA LYS A 179 -12.92 -11.89 -11.83
C LYS A 179 -13.31 -13.24 -12.47
N GLU A 180 -13.04 -14.34 -11.79
CA GLU A 180 -13.46 -15.68 -12.22
C GLU A 180 -14.98 -15.82 -12.21
N PHE A 181 -15.63 -15.39 -11.13
CA PHE A 181 -17.10 -15.39 -11.01
C PHE A 181 -17.78 -14.57 -12.12
N ILE A 182 -17.29 -13.36 -12.40
CA ILE A 182 -17.80 -12.53 -13.50
C ILE A 182 -17.73 -13.28 -14.83
N LYS A 183 -16.63 -13.98 -15.09
CA LYS A 183 -16.45 -14.77 -16.32
C LYS A 183 -17.39 -15.97 -16.38
N GLU A 184 -17.49 -16.73 -15.29
CA GLU A 184 -18.37 -17.92 -15.19
C GLU A 184 -19.84 -17.56 -15.37
N LYS A 185 -20.27 -16.45 -14.74
CA LYS A 185 -21.64 -15.94 -14.82
C LYS A 185 -21.90 -15.07 -16.05
N LYS A 186 -20.91 -14.92 -16.94
CA LYS A 186 -20.98 -14.11 -18.17
C LYS A 186 -21.40 -12.65 -17.90
N LEU A 187 -20.91 -12.06 -16.81
CA LEU A 187 -21.20 -10.69 -16.39
C LEU A 187 -20.22 -9.66 -16.97
N ASP A 188 -19.32 -10.04 -17.88
CA ASP A 188 -18.38 -9.11 -18.54
C ASP A 188 -19.09 -7.92 -19.21
N TRP A 189 -20.33 -8.12 -19.68
CA TRP A 189 -21.13 -7.05 -20.26
C TRP A 189 -21.49 -5.97 -19.24
N LEU A 190 -21.68 -6.33 -17.96
CA LEU A 190 -22.03 -5.39 -16.90
C LEU A 190 -20.89 -4.41 -16.67
N LEU A 191 -19.66 -4.91 -16.51
CA LEU A 191 -18.47 -4.06 -16.38
C LEU A 191 -18.26 -3.16 -17.60
N LYS A 192 -18.53 -3.66 -18.82
CA LYS A 192 -18.47 -2.85 -20.05
C LYS A 192 -19.51 -1.75 -20.07
N LYS A 193 -20.74 -2.02 -19.62
CA LYS A 193 -21.80 -1.00 -19.52
C LYS A 193 -21.45 0.06 -18.47
N ILE A 194 -21.01 -0.34 -17.27
CA ILE A 194 -20.55 0.60 -16.23
C ILE A 194 -19.46 1.53 -16.81
N LYS A 195 -18.42 0.97 -17.44
CA LYS A 195 -17.35 1.76 -18.08
C LYS A 195 -17.87 2.70 -19.17
N LYS A 196 -18.89 2.29 -19.93
CA LYS A 196 -19.50 3.10 -20.98
C LYS A 196 -20.28 4.29 -20.41
N GLU A 197 -21.05 4.08 -19.35
CA GLU A 197 -21.79 5.15 -18.66
C GLU A 197 -20.84 6.16 -18.02
N LEU A 198 -19.71 5.69 -17.50
CA LEU A 198 -18.74 6.53 -16.80
C LEU A 198 -17.65 7.13 -17.70
N LYS A 199 -17.69 6.89 -19.02
CA LYS A 199 -16.59 7.22 -19.95
C LYS A 199 -16.14 8.69 -19.94
N ASN A 200 -16.99 9.60 -19.49
CA ASN A 200 -16.74 11.05 -19.47
C ASN A 200 -16.25 11.55 -18.10
N TYR A 201 -16.04 10.64 -17.14
CA TYR A 201 -15.58 10.97 -15.79
C TYR A 201 -14.24 10.32 -15.52
N ASP A 202 -13.50 10.87 -14.56
CA ASP A 202 -12.41 10.16 -13.93
C ASP A 202 -13.01 9.20 -12.89
N PHE A 203 -12.85 7.91 -13.12
CA PHE A 203 -13.47 6.87 -12.30
C PHE A 203 -12.55 5.67 -12.07
N GLN A 204 -12.80 4.98 -10.96
CA GLN A 204 -12.17 3.72 -10.61
C GLN A 204 -13.24 2.68 -10.30
N ILE A 205 -13.06 1.47 -10.81
CA ILE A 205 -13.93 0.32 -10.49
C ILE A 205 -13.11 -0.69 -9.71
N ASN A 206 -13.59 -1.02 -8.51
CA ASN A 206 -13.10 -2.13 -7.72
C ASN A 206 -14.24 -3.14 -7.55
N TYR A 207 -13.91 -4.41 -7.58
CA TYR A 207 -14.90 -5.45 -7.32
C TYR A 207 -14.29 -6.59 -6.53
N TYR A 208 -15.10 -7.21 -5.68
CA TYR A 208 -14.69 -8.35 -4.88
C TYR A 208 -15.90 -9.25 -4.61
N LEU A 209 -15.64 -10.50 -4.29
CA LEU A 209 -16.66 -11.37 -3.74
C LEU A 209 -16.68 -11.22 -2.23
N ASP A 210 -17.86 -10.95 -1.72
CA ASP A 210 -18.13 -11.17 -0.31
C ASP A 210 -18.78 -12.53 -0.10
N TYR A 211 -18.39 -13.14 1.02
CA TYR A 211 -18.90 -14.42 1.44
C TYR A 211 -19.55 -14.19 2.79
N ASP A 212 -20.83 -14.46 2.88
CA ASP A 212 -21.43 -14.66 4.19
C ASP A 212 -20.88 -15.99 4.74
N ASN A 213 -20.34 -15.98 5.95
CA ASN A 213 -19.86 -17.21 6.57
C ASN A 213 -21.03 -18.14 6.97
N GLU A 214 -22.25 -17.59 7.03
CA GLU A 214 -23.47 -18.32 7.39
C GLU A 214 -24.28 -18.77 6.16
N ASP A 215 -24.11 -18.12 5.00
CA ASP A 215 -24.74 -18.46 3.73
C ASP A 215 -23.66 -18.59 2.62
N PRO A 216 -23.47 -19.78 1.99
CA PRO A 216 -22.45 -19.99 0.96
C PRO A 216 -22.70 -19.20 -0.34
N THR A 217 -23.69 -18.32 -0.38
CA THR A 217 -23.90 -17.41 -1.50
C THR A 217 -22.73 -16.43 -1.65
N LYS A 218 -22.40 -16.15 -2.92
CA LYS A 218 -21.32 -15.25 -3.30
C LYS A 218 -21.92 -13.95 -3.75
N ASP A 219 -21.70 -12.88 -2.98
CA ASP A 219 -22.16 -11.55 -3.33
C ASP A 219 -21.07 -10.84 -4.14
N LEU A 220 -21.37 -10.54 -5.41
CA LEU A 220 -20.49 -9.73 -6.24
C LEU A 220 -20.69 -8.27 -5.90
N ILE A 221 -19.73 -7.69 -5.18
CA ILE A 221 -19.72 -6.28 -4.85
C ILE A 221 -18.90 -5.52 -5.89
N ILE A 222 -19.51 -4.53 -6.54
CA ILE A 222 -18.86 -3.61 -7.48
C ILE A 222 -18.92 -2.20 -6.89
N ASN A 223 -17.76 -1.71 -6.47
CA ASN A 223 -17.59 -0.33 -6.01
C ASN A 223 -17.08 0.53 -7.18
N VAL A 224 -17.83 1.57 -7.49
CA VAL A 224 -17.49 2.59 -8.47
C VAL A 224 -17.16 3.87 -7.71
N PHE A 225 -15.97 4.40 -7.91
CA PHE A 225 -15.55 5.69 -7.38
C PHE A 225 -15.49 6.70 -8.53
N VAL A 226 -16.19 7.82 -8.40
CA VAL A 226 -16.22 8.88 -9.42
C VAL A 226 -15.73 10.19 -8.82
N LYS A 227 -14.74 10.82 -9.45
CA LYS A 227 -14.15 12.08 -9.00
C LYS A 227 -14.89 13.29 -9.55
N GLY A 228 -14.93 14.36 -8.75
CA GLY A 228 -15.36 15.69 -9.21
C GLY A 228 -16.84 15.79 -9.63
N ILE A 229 -17.67 14.83 -9.22
CA ILE A 229 -19.09 14.79 -9.57
C ILE A 229 -19.98 15.41 -8.49
N SER A 230 -21.07 16.06 -8.89
CA SER A 230 -22.10 16.55 -7.97
C SER A 230 -22.95 15.40 -7.43
N GLU A 231 -23.58 15.61 -6.28
CA GLU A 231 -24.45 14.61 -5.65
C GLU A 231 -25.65 14.24 -6.54
N GLU A 232 -26.27 15.25 -7.17
CA GLU A 232 -27.37 15.04 -8.13
C GLU A 232 -26.95 14.14 -9.30
N LYS A 233 -25.74 14.35 -9.83
CA LYS A 233 -25.23 13.57 -10.95
C LYS A 233 -24.77 12.18 -10.53
N LEU A 234 -24.25 12.05 -9.31
CA LEU A 234 -23.94 10.75 -8.71
C LEU A 234 -25.20 9.90 -8.60
N LYS A 235 -26.31 10.49 -8.12
CA LYS A 235 -27.60 9.81 -8.00
C LYS A 235 -28.16 9.39 -9.36
N GLU A 236 -28.05 10.23 -10.39
CA GLU A 236 -28.46 9.85 -11.75
C GLU A 236 -27.65 8.65 -12.29
N ILE A 237 -26.35 8.58 -11.98
CA ILE A 237 -25.51 7.44 -12.33
C ILE A 237 -25.91 6.21 -11.52
N GLU A 238 -26.15 6.36 -10.21
CA GLU A 238 -26.59 5.29 -9.33
C GLU A 238 -27.89 4.66 -9.82
N ASP A 239 -28.91 5.47 -10.10
CA ASP A 239 -30.19 5.00 -10.65
C ASP A 239 -29.98 4.22 -11.96
N LYS A 240 -29.17 4.75 -12.89
CA LYS A 240 -28.83 4.07 -14.15
C LYS A 240 -28.11 2.74 -13.94
N LEU A 241 -27.23 2.65 -12.94
CA LEU A 241 -26.49 1.42 -12.68
C LEU A 241 -27.33 0.39 -11.91
N ILE A 242 -28.25 0.82 -11.04
CA ILE A 242 -29.24 -0.04 -10.38
C ILE A 242 -30.15 -0.69 -11.43
N ASP A 243 -30.62 0.08 -12.41
CA ASP A 243 -31.44 -0.46 -13.50
C ASP A 243 -30.71 -1.58 -14.29
N LEU A 244 -29.38 -1.54 -14.37
CA LEU A 244 -28.60 -2.58 -15.05
C LEU A 244 -28.59 -3.93 -14.32
N ILE A 245 -28.84 -3.95 -13.02
CA ILE A 245 -28.76 -5.17 -12.19
C ILE A 245 -30.11 -5.80 -11.90
N LEU A 246 -31.23 -5.11 -12.14
CA LEU A 246 -32.59 -5.62 -11.89
C LEU A 246 -32.89 -6.92 -12.67
N ASP A 247 -32.32 -7.06 -13.87
CA ASP A 247 -32.51 -8.24 -14.73
C ASP A 247 -31.44 -9.34 -14.51
N ILE A 248 -30.58 -9.19 -13.51
CA ILE A 248 -29.48 -10.14 -13.25
C ILE A 248 -29.92 -11.16 -12.20
N ASN A 249 -29.92 -12.44 -12.57
CA ASN A 249 -30.27 -13.57 -11.68
C ASN A 249 -29.18 -13.90 -10.63
N GLU A 250 -28.18 -13.05 -10.46
CA GLU A 250 -27.06 -13.23 -9.53
C GLU A 250 -27.09 -12.11 -8.49
N ARG A 251 -26.60 -12.39 -7.27
CA ARG A 251 -26.50 -11.38 -6.20
C ARG A 251 -25.35 -10.41 -6.52
N VAL A 252 -25.69 -9.35 -7.24
CA VAL A 252 -24.76 -8.29 -7.63
C VAL A 252 -25.18 -6.99 -6.96
N PHE A 253 -24.24 -6.34 -6.29
CA PHE A 253 -24.43 -5.05 -5.67
C PHE A 253 -23.50 -4.04 -6.32
N ILE A 254 -24.04 -2.90 -6.73
CA ILE A 254 -23.26 -1.78 -7.27
C ILE A 254 -23.37 -0.62 -6.29
N TYR A 255 -22.23 -0.14 -5.80
CA TYR A 255 -22.14 1.05 -4.97
C TYR A 255 -21.41 2.15 -5.73
N VAL A 256 -22.07 3.29 -5.89
CA VAL A 256 -21.48 4.47 -6.54
C VAL A 256 -21.09 5.47 -5.46
N ASN A 257 -19.79 5.68 -5.31
CA ASN A 257 -19.22 6.56 -4.31
C ASN A 257 -18.60 7.79 -4.96
N ARG A 258 -18.81 8.95 -4.34
CA ARG A 258 -18.07 10.15 -4.69
C ARG A 258 -16.67 10.05 -4.09
N GLU A 259 -15.64 10.13 -4.93
CA GLU A 259 -14.28 10.31 -4.42
C GLU A 259 -14.10 11.79 -4.08
N ILE A 260 -14.05 12.09 -2.77
CA ILE A 260 -13.76 13.44 -2.29
C ILE A 260 -12.27 13.69 -2.50
N GLY A 261 -11.92 14.24 -3.66
CA GLY A 261 -10.64 14.90 -3.85
C GLY A 261 -10.56 16.09 -2.89
N LYS A 262 -9.42 16.21 -2.19
CA LYS A 262 -9.09 17.42 -1.42
C LYS A 262 -8.86 18.60 -2.34
#